data_AF-A0A7S3SVB3-F1
#
_entry.id   AF-A0A7S3SVB3-F1
#
_cell.length_a   1.000
_cell.length_b   1.000
_cell.length_c   1.000
_cell.angle_alpha   90.00
_cell.angle_beta   90.00
_cell.angle_gamma   90.00
#
_symmetry.space_group_name_H-M   'P 1'
#
loop_
_entity.id
_entity.type
_entity.pdbx_description
1 polymer ?
#
loop_
_entity_poly.entity_id
_entity_poly.type
_entity_poly.pdbx_seq_one_letter_code
_entity_poly.pdbx_strand_id
1 'polypeptide(L)'
;MLGFGAALKMLLLPTELLPTSSSRDEIVAFLNTLTKFSTAIHYVKELTALQYDQYFKAQPLPSPLRTIVDAVGAVAPTAAAAAAAAAAVAASPQAASAAAAASSAPAPAAATTAAEFVGTAAAAAPSPFSGAVATALLDTTLGAVASLVRGGAIDAAREAEAVRRALALDARLLLLAKHFGSAPRFATHLQAALALPPSFAPLEALAPPATVAAAAAPPAPPALDAVVIGSGVAGLTAALRLLDSGATVALMDKERRLGGNSAKASSGINGCCPPHSRGDANAADSVEAFANDTARSAKRESGGLIALLASSSASAIEWLQTRTGIDLSRVAQLGGHSYSRTHRPANGMVGAELTFALAREVKRFEKKGALRLLLGCRATALQTDAAGAVVGVAYTDAAGGSASLLATDTVLATGGFANDRSDTSLLEKHRPDLLRFPTTNGPWATGDGMKMAMAIGAGTVDMDRVQVHPTGFLDPADLAAPAKVLCGEMMRGVGGVLLSPEGRRFVDELRPRDKVVEAELATGASEFTLLLNGAMAAEAGRHLEHYAHKGLLVKLQGTPALARWMVASADGADKQTAEQAVARAAAVDAAAAAAVEATLNATLEEYAAAAAAGGDVFG
;
A
#
# COMPACT_ATOMS: atom_id res chain seq x y z
N MET A 1 32.34 0.97 -9.10
CA MET A 1 33.03 1.73 -8.04
C MET A 1 33.51 3.11 -8.53
N LEU A 2 34.21 3.21 -9.68
CA LEU A 2 34.77 4.48 -10.18
C LEU A 2 33.73 5.62 -10.34
N GLY A 3 32.54 5.32 -10.85
CA GLY A 3 31.47 6.33 -11.04
C GLY A 3 30.87 6.89 -9.74
N PHE A 4 30.83 6.11 -8.67
CA PHE A 4 30.40 6.58 -7.34
C PHE A 4 31.48 7.42 -6.65
N GLY A 5 32.74 7.03 -6.78
CA GLY A 5 33.87 7.84 -6.33
C GLY A 5 33.94 9.20 -7.04
N ALA A 6 33.71 9.21 -8.36
CA ALA A 6 33.62 10.43 -9.15
C ALA A 6 32.42 11.31 -8.75
N ALA A 7 31.26 10.72 -8.44
CA ALA A 7 30.08 11.46 -7.98
C ALA A 7 30.32 12.16 -6.63
N LEU A 8 30.91 11.45 -5.66
CA LEU A 8 31.25 12.01 -4.34
C LEU A 8 32.31 13.12 -4.46
N LYS A 9 33.31 12.92 -5.31
CA LYS A 9 34.35 13.92 -5.61
C LYS A 9 33.74 15.18 -6.21
N MET A 10 32.81 15.07 -7.16
CA MET A 10 32.12 16.23 -7.76
C MET A 10 31.14 16.94 -6.81
N LEU A 11 30.56 16.23 -5.84
CA LEU A 11 29.65 16.81 -4.84
C LEU A 11 30.36 17.51 -3.68
N LEU A 12 31.59 17.09 -3.35
CA LEU A 12 32.30 17.52 -2.15
C LEU A 12 33.45 18.50 -2.43
N LEU A 13 33.89 18.63 -3.68
CA LEU A 13 34.90 19.63 -4.07
C LEU A 13 34.24 20.97 -4.45
N PRO A 14 34.83 22.10 -4.04
CA PRO A 14 34.48 23.42 -4.56
C PRO A 14 34.56 23.45 -6.10
N THR A 15 33.60 24.14 -6.72
CA THR A 15 33.42 24.22 -8.17
C THR A 15 34.66 24.69 -8.93
N GLU A 16 35.46 25.57 -8.31
CA GLU A 16 36.68 26.12 -8.90
C GLU A 16 37.80 25.08 -9.04
N LEU A 17 37.77 24.00 -8.27
CA LEU A 17 38.80 22.96 -8.25
C LEU A 17 38.46 21.77 -9.16
N LEU A 18 37.23 21.66 -9.65
CA LEU A 18 36.80 20.54 -10.50
C LEU A 18 37.58 20.40 -11.81
N PRO A 19 37.95 21.47 -12.54
CA PRO A 19 38.66 21.35 -13.82
C PRO A 19 40.08 20.80 -13.69
N THR A 20 40.72 20.98 -12.54
CA THR A 20 42.12 20.60 -12.29
C THR A 20 42.27 19.33 -11.47
N SER A 21 41.22 18.92 -10.75
CA SER A 21 41.24 17.75 -9.86
C SER A 21 40.52 16.51 -10.41
N SER A 22 39.76 16.63 -11.50
CA SER A 22 39.00 15.52 -12.10
C SER A 22 39.57 15.08 -13.44
N SER A 23 39.78 13.77 -13.60
CA SER A 23 40.21 13.21 -14.89
C SER A 23 39.02 13.02 -15.84
N ARG A 24 39.30 12.97 -17.15
CA ARG A 24 38.29 12.70 -18.18
C ARG A 24 37.53 11.39 -17.92
N ASP A 25 38.21 10.37 -17.45
CA ASP A 25 37.61 9.05 -17.20
C ASP A 25 36.69 9.07 -15.98
N GLU A 26 36.99 9.87 -14.95
CA GLU A 26 36.10 10.11 -13.81
C GLU A 26 34.82 10.83 -14.24
N ILE A 27 34.93 11.85 -15.10
CA ILE A 27 33.78 12.60 -15.63
C ILE A 27 32.88 11.69 -16.48
N VAL A 28 33.48 10.87 -17.34
CA VAL A 28 32.73 9.91 -18.18
C VAL A 28 32.06 8.83 -17.32
N ALA A 29 32.75 8.33 -16.29
CA ALA A 29 32.17 7.37 -15.35
C ALA A 29 31.00 7.97 -14.54
N PHE A 30 31.09 9.25 -14.15
CA PHE A 30 30.03 9.99 -13.48
C PHE A 30 28.79 10.15 -14.37
N LEU A 31 28.96 10.64 -15.59
CA LEU A 31 27.86 10.83 -16.55
C LEU A 31 27.16 9.51 -16.90
N ASN A 32 27.92 8.43 -17.10
CA ASN A 32 27.35 7.10 -17.36
C ASN A 32 26.59 6.53 -16.14
N THR A 33 27.01 6.89 -14.92
CA THR A 33 26.33 6.48 -13.69
C THR A 33 25.03 7.28 -13.50
N LEU A 34 25.06 8.59 -13.73
CA LEU A 34 23.88 9.47 -13.73
C LEU A 34 22.82 9.01 -14.74
N THR A 35 23.24 8.63 -15.95
CA THR A 35 22.33 8.20 -17.01
C THR A 35 21.62 6.87 -16.65
N LYS A 36 22.33 5.94 -16.00
CA LYS A 36 21.77 4.66 -15.54
C LYS A 36 20.77 4.81 -14.39
N PHE A 37 21.02 5.73 -13.45
CA PHE A 37 20.06 6.05 -12.38
C PHE A 37 18.86 6.86 -12.89
N SER A 38 19.07 7.79 -13.82
CA SER A 38 17.99 8.55 -14.47
C SER A 38 17.02 7.64 -15.22
N THR A 39 17.54 6.64 -15.92
CA THR A 39 16.73 5.62 -16.62
C THR A 39 15.91 4.78 -15.65
N ALA A 40 16.48 4.36 -14.51
CA ALA A 40 15.76 3.57 -13.50
C ALA A 40 14.66 4.36 -12.78
N ILE A 41 14.89 5.66 -12.53
CA ILE A 41 13.93 6.56 -11.88
C ILE A 41 12.73 6.87 -12.80
N HIS A 42 12.94 6.95 -14.12
CA HIS A 42 11.87 7.24 -15.08
C HIS A 42 10.88 6.07 -15.28
N TYR A 43 11.32 4.82 -15.18
CA TYR A 43 10.44 3.64 -15.36
C TYR A 43 9.68 3.21 -14.11
N VAL A 44 9.93 3.82 -12.93
CA VAL A 44 9.18 3.50 -11.69
C VAL A 44 7.68 3.72 -11.87
N LYS A 45 7.27 4.74 -12.61
CA LYS A 45 5.85 5.06 -12.83
C LYS A 45 5.15 4.08 -13.79
N GLU A 46 5.82 3.67 -14.87
CA GLU A 46 5.28 2.72 -15.86
C GLU A 46 5.31 1.27 -15.37
N LEU A 47 6.35 0.86 -14.63
CA LEU A 47 6.40 -0.46 -13.99
C LEU A 47 5.31 -0.62 -12.93
N THR A 48 5.02 0.44 -12.17
CA THR A 48 3.92 0.45 -11.18
C THR A 48 2.55 0.38 -11.86
N ALA A 49 2.38 1.01 -13.04
CA ALA A 49 1.13 0.99 -13.80
C ALA A 49 0.87 -0.35 -14.51
N LEU A 50 1.89 -0.96 -15.12
CA LEU A 50 1.79 -2.27 -15.77
C LEU A 50 1.43 -3.39 -14.79
N GLN A 51 1.97 -3.33 -13.57
CA GLN A 51 1.66 -4.29 -12.52
C GLN A 51 0.24 -4.12 -11.95
N TYR A 52 -0.32 -2.91 -11.99
CA TYR A 52 -1.70 -2.65 -11.55
C TYR A 52 -2.73 -3.21 -12.55
N ASP A 53 -2.55 -2.99 -13.86
CA ASP A 53 -3.49 -3.47 -14.87
C ASP A 53 -3.41 -5.00 -15.09
N GLN A 54 -2.23 -5.63 -14.98
CA GLN A 54 -2.09 -7.09 -15.07
C GLN A 54 -2.76 -7.85 -13.91
N TYR A 55 -2.75 -7.30 -12.69
CA TYR A 55 -3.25 -8.01 -11.50
C TYR A 55 -4.71 -7.71 -11.13
N PHE A 56 -5.25 -6.55 -11.53
CA PHE A 56 -6.58 -6.13 -11.09
C PHE A 56 -7.66 -6.15 -12.18
N LYS A 57 -7.31 -6.13 -13.47
CA LYS A 57 -8.31 -6.16 -14.57
C LYS A 57 -8.53 -7.53 -15.24
N ALA A 58 -7.59 -8.46 -15.14
CA ALA A 58 -7.56 -9.64 -16.00
C ALA A 58 -8.19 -10.95 -15.43
N GLN A 59 -8.75 -10.95 -14.21
CA GLN A 59 -9.45 -12.13 -13.69
C GLN A 59 -10.98 -12.01 -13.81
N PRO A 60 -11.69 -13.01 -14.37
CA PRO A 60 -13.14 -12.98 -14.47
C PRO A 60 -13.80 -13.15 -13.08
N LEU A 61 -14.84 -12.34 -12.82
CA LEU A 61 -15.66 -12.42 -11.61
C LEU A 61 -16.34 -13.80 -11.49
N PRO A 62 -16.38 -14.44 -10.30
CA PRO A 62 -17.11 -15.68 -10.09
C PRO A 62 -18.62 -15.53 -10.34
N SER A 63 -19.24 -16.58 -10.89
CA SER A 63 -20.62 -16.63 -11.41
C SER A 63 -21.74 -15.98 -10.56
N PRO A 64 -21.73 -15.96 -9.20
CA PRO A 64 -22.82 -15.31 -8.45
C PRO A 64 -22.86 -13.77 -8.60
N LEU A 65 -21.74 -13.13 -8.97
CA LEU A 65 -21.64 -11.67 -9.07
C LEU A 65 -21.98 -11.13 -10.47
N ARG A 66 -22.01 -11.98 -11.49
CA ARG A 66 -22.44 -11.58 -12.85
C ARG A 66 -23.95 -11.34 -12.93
N THR A 67 -24.72 -12.15 -12.21
CA THR A 67 -26.20 -12.06 -12.15
C THR A 67 -26.69 -10.78 -11.45
N ILE A 68 -25.91 -10.23 -10.52
CA ILE A 68 -26.26 -9.02 -9.76
C ILE A 68 -26.03 -7.76 -10.60
N VAL A 69 -25.02 -7.74 -11.47
CA VAL A 69 -24.75 -6.60 -12.37
C VAL A 69 -25.78 -6.55 -13.50
N ASP A 70 -26.18 -7.70 -14.05
CA ASP A 70 -27.24 -7.77 -15.08
C ASP A 70 -28.63 -7.40 -14.51
N ALA A 71 -28.86 -7.61 -13.21
CA ALA A 71 -30.11 -7.26 -12.53
C ALA A 71 -30.28 -5.77 -12.19
N VAL A 72 -29.19 -4.99 -12.19
CA VAL A 72 -29.22 -3.54 -11.86
C VAL A 72 -29.32 -2.66 -13.13
N GLY A 73 -29.12 -3.23 -14.32
CA GLY A 73 -29.08 -2.50 -15.60
C GLY A 73 -30.40 -2.34 -16.37
N ALA A 74 -31.54 -2.86 -15.89
CA ALA A 74 -32.77 -2.86 -16.69
C ALA A 74 -33.98 -2.30 -15.95
N VAL A 75 -34.13 -0.97 -15.99
CA VAL A 75 -35.46 -0.34 -15.98
C VAL A 75 -35.62 0.43 -17.30
N ALA A 76 -36.43 -0.12 -18.20
CA ALA A 76 -37.20 0.64 -19.20
C ALA A 76 -38.47 -0.14 -19.58
N PRO A 77 -39.57 0.52 -19.99
CA PRO A 77 -40.94 0.05 -19.72
C PRO A 77 -41.56 -0.93 -20.76
N THR A 78 -42.38 -1.83 -20.20
CA THR A 78 -43.63 -2.50 -20.67
C THR A 78 -43.72 -3.28 -21.99
N ALA A 79 -43.80 -4.61 -21.83
CA ALA A 79 -44.86 -5.58 -22.20
C ALA A 79 -45.52 -5.64 -23.60
N ALA A 80 -45.40 -4.65 -24.49
CA ALA A 80 -46.05 -4.71 -25.81
C ALA A 80 -45.13 -5.23 -26.94
N ALA A 81 -43.80 -5.19 -26.76
CA ALA A 81 -42.84 -5.62 -27.78
C ALA A 81 -42.47 -7.11 -27.71
N ALA A 82 -42.63 -7.75 -26.54
CA ALA A 82 -42.24 -9.14 -26.32
C ALA A 82 -43.13 -10.16 -27.06
N ALA A 83 -44.35 -9.78 -27.42
CA ALA A 83 -45.29 -10.63 -28.17
C ALA A 83 -45.00 -10.70 -29.68
N ALA A 84 -44.22 -9.75 -30.24
CA ALA A 84 -43.95 -9.68 -31.68
C ALA A 84 -42.71 -10.48 -32.12
N ALA A 85 -41.74 -10.70 -31.22
CA ALA A 85 -40.50 -11.42 -31.56
C ALA A 85 -40.59 -12.94 -31.35
N ALA A 86 -41.48 -13.41 -30.48
CA ALA A 86 -41.71 -14.84 -30.21
C ALA A 86 -42.30 -15.61 -31.41
N ALA A 87 -42.75 -14.92 -32.46
CA ALA A 87 -43.36 -15.54 -33.64
C ALA A 87 -42.41 -15.73 -34.84
N ALA A 88 -41.15 -15.26 -34.79
CA ALA A 88 -40.29 -15.20 -35.98
C ALA A 88 -39.11 -16.20 -36.02
N VAL A 89 -38.93 -17.07 -35.02
CA VAL A 89 -37.78 -18.02 -34.94
C VAL A 89 -38.19 -19.50 -35.06
N ALA A 90 -39.42 -19.77 -35.47
CA ALA A 90 -39.87 -21.12 -35.84
C ALA A 90 -39.65 -21.39 -37.35
N ALA A 91 -38.40 -21.64 -37.78
CA ALA A 91 -38.09 -22.38 -39.01
C ALA A 91 -36.61 -22.85 -39.06
N SER A 92 -36.43 -24.18 -39.03
CA SER A 92 -35.21 -25.02 -39.13
C SER A 92 -34.57 -25.08 -40.54
N PRO A 93 -33.51 -25.87 -40.87
CA PRO A 93 -32.28 -26.31 -40.14
C PRO A 93 -30.98 -26.50 -41.02
N GLN A 94 -29.86 -26.91 -40.37
CA GLN A 94 -28.85 -27.95 -40.74
C GLN A 94 -27.47 -27.69 -41.42
N ALA A 95 -26.46 -28.40 -40.85
CA ALA A 95 -25.18 -28.98 -41.36
C ALA A 95 -23.94 -28.08 -41.57
N ALA A 96 -22.67 -28.50 -41.46
CA ALA A 96 -21.92 -29.62 -40.84
C ALA A 96 -20.39 -29.33 -40.95
N SER A 97 -19.56 -30.15 -40.31
CA SER A 97 -18.12 -30.11 -39.97
C SER A 97 -17.04 -30.07 -41.10
N ALA A 98 -15.81 -29.64 -40.78
CA ALA A 98 -14.55 -30.45 -40.71
C ALA A 98 -13.23 -29.83 -41.30
N ALA A 99 -12.14 -29.99 -40.51
CA ALA A 99 -10.75 -30.39 -40.84
C ALA A 99 -9.71 -29.48 -41.58
N ALA A 100 -8.68 -29.08 -40.81
CA ALA A 100 -7.22 -29.33 -40.90
C ALA A 100 -6.40 -29.30 -42.23
N ALA A 101 -5.22 -28.64 -42.14
CA ALA A 101 -3.86 -29.06 -42.58
C ALA A 101 -3.07 -28.15 -43.57
N ALA A 102 -2.05 -27.49 -42.99
CA ALA A 102 -0.65 -27.20 -43.40
C ALA A 102 -0.14 -27.16 -44.86
N SER A 103 0.62 -26.07 -45.14
CA SER A 103 1.99 -25.98 -45.73
C SER A 103 2.26 -26.30 -47.21
N SER A 104 2.68 -25.28 -47.99
CA SER A 104 4.00 -25.20 -48.68
C SER A 104 4.06 -24.00 -49.67
N ALA A 105 5.21 -23.32 -49.75
CA ALA A 105 5.54 -22.23 -50.70
C ALA A 105 6.18 -22.80 -51.99
N PRO A 106 6.24 -22.06 -53.14
CA PRO A 106 7.30 -21.04 -53.37
C PRO A 106 6.89 -19.82 -54.27
N ALA A 107 7.76 -18.79 -54.32
CA ALA A 107 7.67 -17.59 -55.18
C ALA A 107 8.20 -17.85 -56.62
N PRO A 108 7.95 -17.00 -57.67
CA PRO A 108 8.66 -15.70 -57.83
C PRO A 108 7.99 -14.58 -58.69
N ALA A 109 8.69 -13.42 -58.74
CA ALA A 109 8.80 -12.41 -59.81
C ALA A 109 7.80 -11.23 -59.92
N ALA A 110 8.36 -10.10 -60.38
CA ALA A 110 7.94 -8.71 -60.20
C ALA A 110 7.05 -8.12 -61.31
N ALA A 111 6.23 -7.10 -60.98
CA ALA A 111 5.99 -5.91 -61.80
C ALA A 111 5.19 -4.85 -61.02
N THR A 112 5.61 -3.59 -61.17
CA THR A 112 5.02 -2.34 -60.69
C THR A 112 3.72 -1.95 -61.40
N THR A 113 2.71 -1.46 -60.66
CA THR A 113 1.87 -0.30 -61.05
C THR A 113 1.06 0.20 -59.84
N ALA A 114 0.99 1.52 -59.69
CA ALA A 114 0.17 2.22 -58.70
C ALA A 114 -1.26 2.43 -59.21
N ALA A 115 -2.27 2.22 -58.35
CA ALA A 115 -3.49 3.04 -58.21
C ALA A 115 -4.49 2.41 -57.22
N GLU A 116 -4.87 3.22 -56.23
CA GLU A 116 -6.10 3.27 -55.42
C GLU A 116 -7.03 2.05 -55.30
N PHE A 117 -7.29 1.60 -54.06
CA PHE A 117 -8.63 1.18 -53.64
C PHE A 117 -8.85 1.41 -52.13
N VAL A 118 -9.96 2.09 -51.84
CA VAL A 118 -10.55 2.36 -50.52
C VAL A 118 -11.23 1.08 -50.01
N GLY A 119 -11.09 0.73 -48.73
CA GLY A 119 -11.77 -0.44 -48.15
C GLY A 119 -11.49 -0.67 -46.66
N THR A 120 -12.48 -0.30 -45.83
CA THR A 120 -12.86 -0.80 -44.50
C THR A 120 -11.85 -1.58 -43.65
N ALA A 121 -11.58 -1.07 -42.44
CA ALA A 121 -10.78 -1.69 -41.38
C ALA A 121 -11.42 -3.00 -40.88
N ALA A 122 -10.97 -4.13 -41.41
CA ALA A 122 -11.17 -5.45 -40.82
C ALA A 122 -10.09 -5.71 -39.76
N ALA A 123 -10.45 -6.44 -38.70
CA ALA A 123 -9.57 -6.81 -37.60
C ALA A 123 -8.24 -7.43 -38.11
N ALA A 124 -7.12 -6.87 -37.67
CA ALA A 124 -5.79 -7.26 -38.12
C ALA A 124 -5.47 -8.71 -37.72
N ALA A 125 -5.15 -9.55 -38.71
CA ALA A 125 -4.58 -10.88 -38.47
C ALA A 125 -3.17 -10.76 -37.85
N PRO A 126 -2.76 -11.69 -36.97
CA PRO A 126 -1.45 -11.64 -36.33
C PRO A 126 -0.31 -11.74 -37.35
N SER A 127 0.73 -10.94 -37.14
CA SER A 127 1.92 -10.87 -38.01
C SER A 127 2.62 -12.24 -38.13
N PRO A 128 3.04 -12.67 -39.35
CA PRO A 128 3.73 -13.95 -39.54
C PRO A 128 5.19 -13.97 -39.05
N PHE A 129 5.68 -12.86 -38.47
CA PHE A 129 7.08 -12.72 -38.02
C PHE A 129 7.19 -12.68 -36.50
N SER A 130 8.26 -13.24 -35.94
CA SER A 130 8.55 -13.19 -34.50
C SER A 130 8.82 -11.75 -34.02
N GLY A 131 8.54 -11.46 -32.75
CA GLY A 131 8.48 -10.09 -32.21
C GLY A 131 9.70 -9.21 -32.51
N ALA A 132 10.92 -9.75 -32.41
CA ALA A 132 12.15 -9.00 -32.70
C ALA A 132 12.30 -8.64 -34.19
N VAL A 133 11.96 -9.57 -35.10
CA VAL A 133 12.03 -9.36 -36.55
C VAL A 133 10.95 -8.39 -37.01
N ALA A 134 9.74 -8.51 -36.48
CA ALA A 134 8.64 -7.57 -36.73
C ALA A 134 9.01 -6.14 -36.29
N THR A 135 9.73 -6.00 -35.17
CA THR A 135 10.23 -4.70 -34.67
C THR A 135 11.17 -4.03 -35.66
N ALA A 136 12.15 -4.80 -36.16
CA ALA A 136 13.19 -4.28 -37.03
C ALA A 136 12.61 -3.86 -38.40
N LEU A 137 11.66 -4.63 -38.92
CA LEU A 137 10.94 -4.28 -40.15
C LEU A 137 10.10 -3.01 -39.98
N LEU A 138 9.39 -2.85 -38.86
CA LEU A 138 8.58 -1.67 -38.58
C LEU A 138 9.46 -0.41 -38.41
N ASP A 139 10.55 -0.51 -37.66
CA ASP A 139 11.54 0.55 -37.47
C ASP A 139 12.16 1.00 -38.80
N THR A 140 12.55 0.05 -39.65
CA THR A 140 13.10 0.33 -40.99
C THR A 140 12.07 0.99 -41.89
N THR A 141 10.80 0.54 -41.85
CA THR A 141 9.71 1.06 -42.67
C THR A 141 9.37 2.50 -42.29
N LEU A 142 9.20 2.79 -40.99
CA LEU A 142 8.93 4.15 -40.49
C LEU A 142 10.10 5.10 -40.77
N GLY A 143 11.34 4.61 -40.66
CA GLY A 143 12.54 5.36 -41.02
C GLY A 143 12.61 5.71 -42.51
N ALA A 144 12.25 4.77 -43.40
CA ALA A 144 12.19 5.00 -44.83
C ALA A 144 11.12 6.04 -45.21
N VAL A 145 9.92 5.94 -44.63
CA VAL A 145 8.85 6.94 -44.82
C VAL A 145 9.30 8.32 -44.35
N ALA A 146 9.90 8.43 -43.16
CA ALA A 146 10.42 9.69 -42.65
C ALA A 146 11.52 10.28 -43.56
N SER A 147 12.37 9.43 -44.15
CA SER A 147 13.40 9.86 -45.10
C SER A 147 12.82 10.36 -46.42
N LEU A 148 11.80 9.70 -46.96
CA LEU A 148 11.12 10.10 -48.21
C LEU A 148 10.40 11.45 -48.05
N VAL A 149 9.79 11.70 -46.89
CA VAL A 149 9.19 13.01 -46.55
C VAL A 149 10.26 14.10 -46.48
N ARG A 150 11.38 13.85 -45.79
CA ARG A 150 12.48 14.82 -45.71
C ARG A 150 13.09 15.14 -47.08
N GLY A 151 13.07 14.17 -48.00
CA GLY A 151 13.46 14.36 -49.39
C GLY A 151 12.39 15.00 -50.29
N GLY A 152 11.19 15.29 -49.77
CA GLY A 152 10.07 15.89 -50.52
C GLY A 152 9.38 14.94 -51.51
N ALA A 153 9.67 13.64 -51.46
CA ALA A 153 9.16 12.66 -52.42
C ALA A 153 7.72 12.20 -52.13
N ILE A 154 7.23 12.41 -50.90
CA ILE A 154 5.84 12.14 -50.50
C ILE A 154 5.29 13.28 -49.64
N ASP A 155 4.00 13.57 -49.81
CA ASP A 155 3.30 14.64 -49.09
C ASP A 155 2.79 14.23 -47.70
N ALA A 156 2.31 15.21 -46.95
CA ALA A 156 1.88 15.05 -45.56
C ALA A 156 0.68 14.11 -45.39
N ALA A 157 -0.22 14.05 -46.38
CA ALA A 157 -1.40 13.20 -46.32
C ALA A 157 -1.01 11.72 -46.51
N ARG A 158 -0.09 11.46 -47.44
CA ARG A 158 0.47 10.12 -47.69
C ARG A 158 1.37 9.64 -46.55
N GLU A 159 2.12 10.55 -45.93
CA GLU A 159 2.88 10.30 -44.70
C GLU A 159 1.97 9.81 -43.56
N ALA A 160 0.90 10.55 -43.25
CA ALA A 160 -0.03 10.22 -42.19
C ALA A 160 -0.72 8.88 -42.41
N GLU A 161 -1.11 8.58 -43.65
CA GLU A 161 -1.75 7.31 -43.99
C GLU A 161 -0.78 6.12 -43.87
N ALA A 162 0.49 6.28 -44.30
CA ALA A 162 1.51 5.24 -44.18
C ALA A 162 1.86 4.94 -42.72
N VAL A 163 2.02 5.99 -41.91
CA VAL A 163 2.28 5.90 -40.47
C VAL A 163 1.10 5.23 -39.76
N ARG A 164 -0.13 5.63 -40.06
CA ARG A 164 -1.35 5.05 -39.48
C ARG A 164 -1.50 3.57 -39.79
N ARG A 165 -1.23 3.14 -41.04
CA ARG A 165 -1.28 1.72 -41.42
C ARG A 165 -0.18 0.89 -40.76
N ALA A 166 1.03 1.44 -40.64
CA ALA A 166 2.13 0.76 -39.96
C ALA A 166 1.83 0.52 -38.47
N LEU A 167 1.22 1.50 -37.81
CA LEU A 167 0.83 1.41 -36.40
C LEU A 167 -0.39 0.52 -36.14
N ALA A 168 -1.30 0.41 -37.12
CA ALA A 168 -2.45 -0.49 -37.03
C ALA A 168 -2.04 -1.98 -37.03
N LEU A 169 -0.85 -2.32 -37.54
CA LEU A 169 -0.29 -3.67 -37.49
C LEU A 169 0.45 -3.94 -36.18
N ASP A 170 1.15 -2.95 -35.62
CA ASP A 170 1.88 -3.02 -34.35
C ASP A 170 2.16 -1.60 -33.81
N ALA A 171 1.51 -1.23 -32.70
CA ALA A 171 1.48 0.14 -32.20
C ALA A 171 2.64 0.43 -31.21
N ARG A 172 3.78 0.89 -31.73
CA ARG A 172 4.95 1.25 -30.90
C ARG A 172 5.33 2.72 -31.02
N LEU A 173 4.88 3.49 -30.05
CA LEU A 173 5.06 4.95 -29.98
C LEU A 173 6.54 5.38 -29.96
N LEU A 174 7.44 4.55 -29.40
CA LEU A 174 8.88 4.82 -29.36
C LEU A 174 9.52 4.87 -30.76
N LEU A 175 9.01 4.12 -31.74
CA LEU A 175 9.52 4.14 -33.12
C LEU A 175 9.09 5.41 -33.87
N LEU A 176 7.89 5.92 -33.59
CA LEU A 176 7.47 7.23 -34.09
C LEU A 176 8.32 8.34 -33.49
N ALA A 177 8.57 8.30 -32.18
CA ALA A 177 9.40 9.29 -31.51
C ALA A 177 10.84 9.26 -32.04
N LYS A 178 11.37 8.08 -32.35
CA LYS A 178 12.70 7.91 -32.94
C LYS A 178 12.83 8.59 -34.33
N HIS A 179 11.83 8.43 -35.21
CA HIS A 179 11.92 8.93 -36.59
C HIS A 179 11.27 10.29 -36.82
N PHE A 180 10.30 10.66 -35.99
CA PHE A 180 9.51 11.88 -36.09
C PHE A 180 9.53 12.74 -34.84
N GLY A 181 10.14 12.34 -33.72
CA GLY A 181 10.01 13.03 -32.42
C GLY A 181 10.52 14.48 -32.38
N SER A 182 11.37 14.87 -33.31
CA SER A 182 11.80 16.27 -33.52
C SER A 182 11.01 17.00 -34.61
N ALA A 183 10.11 16.30 -35.31
CA ALA A 183 9.23 16.85 -36.33
C ALA A 183 7.96 17.43 -35.70
N PRO A 184 7.50 18.63 -36.11
CA PRO A 184 6.28 19.26 -35.59
C PRO A 184 5.03 18.38 -35.69
N ARG A 185 5.03 17.45 -36.64
CA ARG A 185 3.90 16.54 -36.94
C ARG A 185 3.85 15.30 -36.05
N PHE A 186 4.84 15.09 -35.16
CA PHE A 186 4.84 13.98 -34.22
C PHE A 186 3.59 13.96 -33.34
N ALA A 187 3.20 15.13 -32.84
CA ALA A 187 1.98 15.29 -32.05
C ALA A 187 0.74 14.91 -32.86
N THR A 188 0.69 15.25 -34.15
CA THR A 188 -0.43 14.89 -35.05
C THR A 188 -0.50 13.39 -35.31
N HIS A 189 0.63 12.73 -35.59
CA HIS A 189 0.69 11.28 -35.77
C HIS A 189 0.34 10.53 -34.48
N LEU A 190 0.78 11.05 -33.32
CA LEU A 190 0.48 10.52 -32.00
C LEU A 190 -1.01 10.65 -31.66
N GLN A 191 -1.60 11.83 -31.90
CA GLN A 191 -3.01 12.11 -31.67
C GLN A 191 -3.91 11.21 -32.53
N ALA A 192 -3.56 11.02 -33.81
CA ALA A 192 -4.27 10.13 -34.72
C ALA A 192 -4.12 8.64 -34.34
N ALA A 193 -2.92 8.21 -33.93
CA ALA A 193 -2.67 6.83 -33.50
C ALA A 193 -3.39 6.46 -32.20
N LEU A 194 -3.62 7.44 -31.33
CA LEU A 194 -4.31 7.26 -30.05
C LEU A 194 -5.80 7.63 -30.09
N ALA A 195 -6.33 7.99 -31.27
CA ALA A 195 -7.71 8.45 -31.46
C ALA A 195 -8.13 9.58 -30.50
N LEU A 196 -7.21 10.48 -30.17
CA LEU A 196 -7.46 11.61 -29.27
C LEU A 196 -8.19 12.74 -30.02
N PRO A 197 -9.15 13.45 -29.40
CA PRO A 197 -9.92 14.50 -30.06
C PRO A 197 -9.04 15.69 -30.49
N PRO A 198 -9.40 16.44 -31.56
CA PRO A 198 -8.47 17.33 -32.27
C PRO A 198 -7.98 18.59 -31.53
N SER A 199 -8.60 19.05 -30.44
CA SER A 199 -8.36 20.42 -29.95
C SER A 199 -7.44 20.52 -28.73
N PHE A 200 -6.16 20.76 -28.98
CA PHE A 200 -5.35 21.69 -28.18
C PHE A 200 -4.91 22.82 -29.11
N ALA A 201 -5.45 24.03 -28.92
CA ALA A 201 -4.99 25.22 -29.63
C ALA A 201 -4.10 26.05 -28.69
N PRO A 202 -3.08 26.77 -29.20
CA PRO A 202 -2.20 27.61 -28.39
C PRO A 202 -2.92 28.85 -27.87
N LEU A 203 -2.51 29.31 -26.67
CA LEU A 203 -2.92 30.57 -26.05
C LEU A 203 -2.64 31.77 -26.98
N GLU A 204 -3.70 32.43 -27.46
CA GLU A 204 -3.64 33.79 -27.98
C GLU A 204 -4.57 34.71 -27.19
N ALA A 205 -4.04 35.92 -26.96
CA ALA A 205 -4.56 36.94 -26.07
C ALA A 205 -5.91 37.53 -26.51
N LEU A 206 -6.85 37.65 -25.57
CA LEU A 206 -8.04 38.50 -25.71
C LEU A 206 -8.26 39.32 -24.43
N ALA A 207 -8.44 40.62 -24.65
CA ALA A 207 -8.63 41.68 -23.65
C ALA A 207 -10.00 41.56 -22.93
N PRO A 208 -10.21 42.27 -21.79
CA PRO A 208 -11.26 41.96 -20.82
C PRO A 208 -12.59 42.67 -21.11
N PRO A 209 -13.71 42.17 -20.56
CA PRO A 209 -14.86 43.02 -20.27
C PRO A 209 -15.19 43.12 -18.77
N ALA A 210 -15.30 44.39 -18.35
CA ALA A 210 -16.17 45.00 -17.33
C ALA A 210 -16.53 44.25 -16.02
N THR A 211 -15.82 44.67 -14.96
CA THR A 211 -16.29 45.04 -13.60
C THR A 211 -17.64 44.52 -13.08
N VAL A 212 -17.55 43.73 -12.01
CA VAL A 212 -18.48 43.82 -10.86
C VAL A 212 -17.63 44.05 -9.60
N ALA A 213 -18.08 44.99 -8.77
CA ALA A 213 -17.31 45.63 -7.70
C ALA A 213 -16.96 44.70 -6.51
N ALA A 214 -15.90 45.13 -5.82
CA ALA A 214 -15.01 44.38 -4.95
C ALA A 214 -15.47 44.16 -3.50
N ALA A 215 -14.90 43.12 -2.88
CA ALA A 215 -14.25 43.23 -1.57
C ALA A 215 -12.84 42.61 -1.70
N ALA A 216 -11.80 43.44 -1.55
CA ALA A 216 -10.42 43.05 -1.78
C ALA A 216 -9.86 42.27 -0.58
N ALA A 217 -9.41 41.03 -0.81
CA ALA A 217 -8.52 40.32 0.09
C ALA A 217 -7.04 40.56 -0.35
N PRO A 218 -6.10 40.68 0.60
CA PRO A 218 -4.70 40.98 0.32
C PRO A 218 -4.02 39.92 -0.57
N PRO A 219 -2.92 40.23 -1.26
CA PRO A 219 -2.21 39.27 -2.11
C PRO A 219 -1.80 38.06 -1.27
N ALA A 220 -2.15 36.87 -1.75
CA ALA A 220 -1.89 35.62 -1.07
C ALA A 220 -0.37 35.44 -0.83
N PRO A 221 0.05 34.95 0.35
CA PRO A 221 1.44 34.58 0.59
C PRO A 221 1.90 33.55 -0.46
N PRO A 222 3.22 33.44 -0.75
CA PRO A 222 3.72 32.47 -1.72
C PRO A 222 3.18 31.08 -1.36
N ALA A 223 2.57 30.42 -2.35
CA ALA A 223 1.91 29.14 -2.17
C ALA A 223 2.90 28.10 -1.62
N LEU A 224 2.50 27.37 -0.59
CA LEU A 224 3.27 26.22 -0.12
C LEU A 224 3.42 25.21 -1.25
N ASP A 225 4.56 24.55 -1.33
CA ASP A 225 4.74 23.49 -2.32
C ASP A 225 3.84 22.31 -1.99
N ALA A 226 3.73 21.93 -0.70
CA ALA A 226 2.90 20.81 -0.30
C ALA A 226 2.22 21.00 1.06
N VAL A 227 1.01 20.45 1.18
CA VAL A 227 0.37 20.14 2.47
C VAL A 227 0.31 18.63 2.68
N VAL A 228 0.82 18.17 3.82
CA VAL A 228 0.74 16.78 4.28
C VAL A 228 -0.29 16.70 5.40
N ILE A 229 -1.32 15.88 5.23
CA ILE A 229 -2.43 15.74 6.19
C ILE A 229 -2.31 14.41 6.92
N GLY A 230 -2.07 14.48 8.23
CA GLY A 230 -1.83 13.35 9.12
C GLY A 230 -0.34 13.21 9.45
N SER A 231 -0.03 13.06 10.74
CA SER A 231 1.35 13.01 11.26
C SER A 231 1.74 11.65 11.84
N GLY A 232 1.14 10.57 11.32
CA GLY A 232 1.68 9.23 11.50
C GLY A 232 3.02 9.07 10.77
N VAL A 233 3.63 7.88 10.85
CA VAL A 233 4.94 7.62 10.21
C VAL A 233 4.91 7.92 8.70
N ALA A 234 3.82 7.61 8.00
CA ALA A 234 3.67 7.94 6.58
C ALA A 234 3.78 9.45 6.32
N GLY A 235 3.08 10.28 7.10
CA GLY A 235 3.08 11.73 6.93
C GLY A 235 4.38 12.39 7.39
N LEU A 236 4.97 11.92 8.49
CA LEU A 236 6.27 12.38 8.96
C LEU A 236 7.37 12.07 7.94
N THR A 237 7.38 10.87 7.37
CA THR A 237 8.34 10.48 6.32
C THR A 237 8.09 11.27 5.03
N ALA A 238 6.84 11.43 4.59
CA ALA A 238 6.50 12.23 3.40
C ALA A 238 6.96 13.68 3.56
N ALA A 239 6.65 14.31 4.69
CA ALA A 239 7.09 15.68 4.99
C ALA A 239 8.62 15.79 4.96
N LEU A 240 9.34 14.87 5.61
CA LEU A 240 10.81 14.89 5.61
C LEU A 240 11.40 14.73 4.21
N ARG A 241 10.83 13.86 3.36
CA ARG A 241 11.29 13.67 1.98
C ARG A 241 11.07 14.92 1.12
N LEU A 242 9.91 15.57 1.26
CA LEU A 242 9.62 16.83 0.57
C LEU A 242 10.57 17.94 1.04
N LEU A 243 10.76 18.08 2.36
CA LEU A 243 11.69 19.04 2.94
C LEU A 243 13.14 18.80 2.50
N ASP A 244 13.56 17.54 2.38
CA ASP A 244 14.90 17.16 1.89
C ASP A 244 15.10 17.54 0.41
N SER A 245 14.02 17.61 -0.37
CA SER A 245 14.06 18.16 -1.75
C SER A 245 14.01 19.69 -1.81
N GLY A 246 13.94 20.38 -0.67
CA GLY A 246 13.89 21.85 -0.60
C GLY A 246 12.48 22.44 -0.68
N ALA A 247 11.44 21.62 -0.63
CA ALA A 247 10.05 22.08 -0.67
C ALA A 247 9.64 22.78 0.63
N THR A 248 8.77 23.78 0.52
CA THR A 248 8.05 24.40 1.64
C THR A 248 6.82 23.57 1.97
N VAL A 249 6.75 23.07 3.21
CA VAL A 249 5.74 22.09 3.60
C VAL A 249 4.90 22.61 4.75
N ALA A 250 3.59 22.35 4.71
CA ALA A 250 2.76 22.32 5.91
C ALA A 250 2.44 20.89 6.30
N LEU A 251 2.67 20.53 7.56
CA LEU A 251 2.24 19.25 8.13
C LEU A 251 1.09 19.51 9.11
N MET A 252 -0.06 18.91 8.85
CA MET A 252 -1.27 19.08 9.63
C MET A 252 -1.66 17.79 10.35
N ASP A 253 -2.15 17.91 11.58
CA ASP A 253 -2.82 16.82 12.28
C ASP A 253 -3.99 17.35 13.11
N LYS A 254 -5.09 16.59 13.13
CA LYS A 254 -6.27 16.92 13.95
C LYS A 254 -6.01 16.69 15.44
N GLU A 255 -5.05 15.85 15.77
CA GLU A 255 -4.61 15.63 17.14
C GLU A 255 -3.57 16.68 17.57
N ARG A 256 -3.52 16.93 18.87
CA ARG A 256 -2.50 17.83 19.47
C ARG A 256 -1.11 17.20 19.58
N ARG A 257 -0.99 15.91 19.25
CA ARG A 257 0.26 15.13 19.35
C ARG A 257 0.50 14.36 18.07
N LEU A 258 1.76 14.29 17.67
CA LEU A 258 2.19 13.56 16.49
C LEU A 258 2.08 12.05 16.68
N GLY A 259 1.84 11.33 15.58
CA GLY A 259 2.06 9.87 15.50
C GLY A 259 0.85 9.00 15.26
N GLY A 260 -0.36 9.44 15.66
CA GLY A 260 -1.58 8.66 15.49
C GLY A 260 -1.44 7.18 15.94
N ASN A 261 -1.91 6.24 15.12
CA ASN A 261 -1.73 4.81 15.40
C ASN A 261 -0.29 4.32 15.23
N SER A 262 0.54 5.00 14.43
CA SER A 262 1.94 4.61 14.26
C SER A 262 2.69 4.65 15.59
N ALA A 263 2.40 5.64 16.45
CA ALA A 263 2.97 5.73 17.79
C ALA A 263 2.58 4.56 18.73
N LYS A 264 1.49 3.85 18.41
CA LYS A 264 1.00 2.69 19.16
C LYS A 264 1.57 1.36 18.67
N ALA A 265 2.31 1.34 17.55
CA ALA A 265 2.86 0.11 17.01
C ALA A 265 3.87 -0.53 17.99
N SER A 266 3.72 -1.83 18.22
CA SER A 266 4.49 -2.56 19.23
C SER A 266 5.61 -3.41 18.62
N SER A 267 5.26 -4.36 17.77
CA SER A 267 6.13 -5.50 17.43
C SER A 267 7.33 -5.16 16.53
N GLY A 268 7.16 -4.34 15.49
CA GLY A 268 8.27 -3.94 14.62
C GLY A 268 7.84 -3.36 13.27
N ILE A 269 8.82 -3.12 12.41
CA ILE A 269 8.67 -2.77 11.00
C ILE A 269 9.28 -3.88 10.14
N ASN A 270 8.54 -4.37 9.16
CA ASN A 270 9.03 -5.44 8.30
C ASN A 270 9.97 -4.92 7.22
N GLY A 271 11.07 -5.62 6.98
CA GLY A 271 11.85 -5.47 5.77
C GLY A 271 12.86 -6.58 5.60
N CYS A 272 13.10 -6.99 4.36
CA CYS A 272 14.08 -8.03 4.09
C CYS A 272 15.46 -7.41 3.89
N CYS A 273 16.45 -8.12 4.41
CA CYS A 273 17.81 -8.04 3.93
C CYS A 273 18.55 -6.68 4.07
N PRO A 274 18.24 -5.79 5.05
CA PRO A 274 19.16 -4.69 5.35
C PRO A 274 20.51 -5.25 5.85
N PRO A 275 21.63 -4.55 5.63
CA PRO A 275 22.99 -5.05 5.87
C PRO A 275 23.20 -5.71 7.23
N HIS A 276 22.61 -5.19 8.30
CA HIS A 276 22.75 -5.71 9.67
C HIS A 276 22.00 -7.02 9.95
N SER A 277 21.12 -7.45 9.06
CA SER A 277 20.27 -8.64 9.24
C SER A 277 20.69 -9.84 8.39
N ARG A 278 21.74 -9.71 7.57
CA ARG A 278 22.21 -10.72 6.59
C ARG A 278 23.04 -11.86 7.21
N GLY A 279 22.79 -12.22 8.47
CA GLY A 279 23.50 -13.33 9.13
C GLY A 279 23.05 -14.70 8.62
N ASP A 280 23.84 -15.74 8.91
CA ASP A 280 23.61 -17.11 8.43
C ASP A 280 22.20 -17.64 8.75
N ALA A 281 21.66 -17.30 9.92
CA ALA A 281 20.32 -17.70 10.37
C ALA A 281 19.16 -17.15 9.51
N ASN A 282 19.42 -16.10 8.71
CA ASN A 282 18.44 -15.44 7.85
C ASN A 282 18.90 -15.36 6.39
N ALA A 283 19.94 -16.13 6.00
CA ALA A 283 20.53 -16.05 4.67
C ALA A 283 19.55 -16.42 3.52
N ALA A 284 18.47 -17.13 3.84
CA ALA A 284 17.44 -17.51 2.89
C ALA A 284 16.31 -16.47 2.72
N ASP A 285 16.24 -15.43 3.58
CA ASP A 285 15.26 -14.36 3.38
C ASP A 285 15.60 -13.56 2.11
N SER A 286 14.56 -13.15 1.39
CA SER A 286 14.70 -12.47 0.11
C SER A 286 13.51 -11.56 -0.18
N VAL A 287 13.70 -10.63 -1.12
CA VAL A 287 12.61 -9.75 -1.59
C VAL A 287 11.46 -10.59 -2.13
N GLU A 288 11.76 -11.68 -2.84
CA GLU A 288 10.78 -12.60 -3.38
C GLU A 288 10.03 -13.36 -2.28
N ALA A 289 10.75 -13.88 -1.27
CA ALA A 289 10.11 -14.52 -0.12
C ALA A 289 9.19 -13.56 0.64
N PHE A 290 9.63 -12.33 0.89
CA PHE A 290 8.82 -11.33 1.55
C PHE A 290 7.59 -10.92 0.72
N ALA A 291 7.74 -10.74 -0.59
CA ALA A 291 6.63 -10.46 -1.50
C ALA A 291 5.62 -11.62 -1.53
N ASN A 292 6.09 -12.86 -1.57
CA ASN A 292 5.26 -14.06 -1.59
C ASN A 292 4.50 -14.28 -0.28
N ASP A 293 5.15 -14.05 0.88
CA ASP A 293 4.47 -14.11 2.18
C ASP A 293 3.35 -13.05 2.28
N THR A 294 3.65 -11.83 1.80
CA THR A 294 2.68 -10.73 1.76
C THR A 294 1.50 -11.05 0.84
N ALA A 295 1.79 -11.59 -0.35
CA ALA A 295 0.80 -12.00 -1.35
C ALA A 295 -0.12 -13.11 -0.82
N ARG A 296 0.47 -14.13 -0.20
CA ARG A 296 -0.25 -15.24 0.44
C ARG A 296 -1.21 -14.75 1.53
N SER A 297 -0.73 -13.86 2.40
CA SER A 297 -1.53 -13.24 3.46
C SER A 297 -2.65 -12.37 2.89
N ALA A 298 -2.36 -11.59 1.85
CA ALA A 298 -3.34 -10.77 1.15
C ALA A 298 -4.33 -11.58 0.28
N LYS A 299 -4.07 -12.89 0.07
CA LYS A 299 -4.80 -13.74 -0.89
C LYS A 299 -4.80 -13.13 -2.29
N ARG A 300 -3.63 -12.62 -2.68
CA ARG A 300 -3.35 -11.93 -3.94
C ARG A 300 -2.03 -12.43 -4.50
N GLU A 301 -1.72 -11.93 -5.68
CA GLU A 301 -0.44 -12.15 -6.33
C GLU A 301 0.59 -11.11 -5.88
N SER A 302 1.88 -11.43 -5.98
CA SER A 302 2.97 -10.66 -5.37
C SER A 302 3.37 -9.38 -6.10
N GLY A 303 2.57 -8.93 -7.08
CA GLY A 303 2.87 -7.74 -7.85
C GLY A 303 2.40 -6.39 -7.28
N GLY A 304 2.58 -5.35 -8.09
CA GLY A 304 2.20 -3.97 -7.81
C GLY A 304 2.84 -3.44 -6.53
N LEU A 305 1.98 -2.94 -5.65
CA LEU A 305 2.39 -2.36 -4.39
C LEU A 305 3.06 -3.38 -3.45
N ILE A 306 2.79 -4.69 -3.59
CA ILE A 306 3.45 -5.74 -2.80
C ILE A 306 4.91 -5.88 -3.22
N ALA A 307 5.18 -5.96 -4.53
CA ALA A 307 6.54 -6.00 -5.05
C ALA A 307 7.32 -4.75 -4.65
N LEU A 308 6.71 -3.56 -4.78
CA LEU A 308 7.32 -2.29 -4.40
C LEU A 308 7.63 -2.22 -2.90
N LEU A 309 6.71 -2.68 -2.05
CA LEU A 309 6.89 -2.75 -0.59
C LEU A 309 8.11 -3.63 -0.26
N ALA A 310 8.14 -4.85 -0.79
CA ALA A 310 9.20 -5.80 -0.51
C ALA A 310 10.56 -5.29 -1.02
N SER A 311 10.63 -4.83 -2.26
CA SER A 311 11.88 -4.38 -2.89
C SER A 311 12.46 -3.10 -2.28
N SER A 312 11.59 -2.24 -1.73
CA SER A 312 12.03 -0.96 -1.13
C SER A 312 12.33 -1.07 0.35
N SER A 313 11.96 -2.18 1.00
CA SER A 313 11.97 -2.32 2.47
C SER A 313 13.35 -2.15 3.10
N ALA A 314 14.41 -2.73 2.52
CA ALA A 314 15.78 -2.55 3.00
C ALA A 314 16.18 -1.06 3.03
N SER A 315 15.96 -0.37 1.91
CA SER A 315 16.30 1.06 1.77
C SER A 315 15.48 1.95 2.72
N ALA A 316 14.24 1.55 3.04
CA ALA A 316 13.40 2.25 3.99
C ALA A 316 13.95 2.12 5.42
N ILE A 317 14.36 0.90 5.83
CA ILE A 317 14.99 0.66 7.13
C ILE A 317 16.31 1.43 7.24
N GLU A 318 17.17 1.33 6.22
CA GLU A 318 18.44 2.06 6.19
C GLU A 318 18.22 3.57 6.29
N TRP A 319 17.27 4.12 5.51
CA TRP A 319 16.97 5.54 5.57
C TRP A 319 16.49 5.96 6.96
N LEU A 320 15.64 5.17 7.61
CA LEU A 320 15.20 5.46 8.99
C LEU A 320 16.39 5.48 9.95
N GLN A 321 17.24 4.46 9.91
CA GLN A 321 18.43 4.38 10.77
C GLN A 321 19.39 5.55 10.52
N THR A 322 19.74 5.84 9.26
CA THR A 322 20.66 6.92 8.91
C THR A 322 20.08 8.30 9.22
N ARG A 323 18.79 8.52 8.94
CA ARG A 323 18.16 9.83 9.09
C ARG A 323 17.91 10.19 10.54
N THR A 324 17.44 9.24 11.34
CA THR A 324 16.97 9.54 12.71
C THR A 324 17.86 8.97 13.79
N GLY A 325 18.80 8.07 13.46
CA GLY A 325 19.63 7.34 14.41
C GLY A 325 18.84 6.32 15.23
N ILE A 326 17.67 5.87 14.74
CA ILE A 326 16.86 4.88 15.46
C ILE A 326 17.52 3.51 15.46
N ASP A 327 17.43 2.81 16.58
CA ASP A 327 17.82 1.40 16.67
C ASP A 327 16.73 0.51 16.04
N LEU A 328 17.13 -0.30 15.06
CA LEU A 328 16.30 -1.33 14.40
C LEU A 328 17.10 -2.64 14.25
N SER A 329 18.00 -2.89 15.21
CA SER A 329 18.97 -3.98 15.19
C SER A 329 18.38 -5.35 15.50
N ARG A 330 17.27 -5.42 16.25
CA ARG A 330 16.63 -6.70 16.61
C ARG A 330 15.67 -7.12 15.51
N VAL A 331 15.69 -8.40 15.18
CA VAL A 331 14.84 -9.01 14.16
C VAL A 331 14.14 -10.21 14.76
N ALA A 332 12.84 -10.33 14.49
CA ALA A 332 12.04 -11.48 14.89
C ALA A 332 11.18 -11.96 13.71
N GLN A 333 10.73 -13.21 13.79
CA GLN A 333 9.68 -13.76 12.94
C GLN A 333 8.33 -13.52 13.60
N LEU A 334 7.33 -13.10 12.82
CA LEU A 334 5.94 -12.94 13.24
C LEU A 334 5.02 -13.80 12.37
N GLY A 335 3.72 -13.82 12.70
CA GLY A 335 2.75 -14.69 12.05
C GLY A 335 2.67 -14.49 10.54
N GLY A 336 2.65 -15.59 9.80
CA GLY A 336 2.61 -15.58 8.34
C GLY A 336 3.92 -15.17 7.64
N HIS A 337 5.04 -15.12 8.35
CA HIS A 337 6.37 -14.94 7.74
C HIS A 337 7.11 -16.27 7.64
N SER A 338 7.74 -16.51 6.50
CA SER A 338 8.65 -17.64 6.29
C SER A 338 10.03 -17.41 6.93
N TYR A 339 10.40 -16.15 7.22
CA TYR A 339 11.69 -15.76 7.79
C TYR A 339 11.59 -14.61 8.78
N SER A 340 12.58 -14.46 9.66
CA SER A 340 12.68 -13.34 10.60
C SER A 340 13.00 -12.03 9.87
N ARG A 341 12.05 -11.10 9.85
CA ARG A 341 12.21 -9.81 9.14
C ARG A 341 11.52 -8.62 9.81
N THR A 342 11.04 -8.80 11.03
CA THR A 342 10.39 -7.74 11.79
C THR A 342 11.41 -7.01 12.65
N HIS A 343 11.81 -5.83 12.21
CA HIS A 343 12.82 -5.00 12.85
C HIS A 343 12.27 -4.18 14.00
N ARG A 344 13.00 -4.14 15.12
CA ARG A 344 12.63 -3.37 16.30
C ARG A 344 13.87 -2.87 17.05
N PRO A 345 13.72 -1.81 17.88
CA PRO A 345 14.79 -1.41 18.77
C PRO A 345 15.04 -2.47 19.84
N ALA A 346 16.27 -2.51 20.36
CA ALA A 346 16.60 -3.30 21.54
C ALA A 346 15.85 -2.81 22.79
N ASN A 347 15.52 -1.51 22.84
CA ASN A 347 14.81 -0.88 23.95
C ASN A 347 13.63 -0.05 23.46
N GLY A 348 12.49 -0.13 24.16
CA GLY A 348 11.29 0.64 23.84
C GLY A 348 10.36 -0.05 22.84
N MET A 349 9.26 0.63 22.50
CA MET A 349 8.29 0.16 21.51
C MET A 349 8.58 0.82 20.17
N VAL A 350 8.65 0.03 19.09
CA VAL A 350 9.07 0.53 17.77
C VAL A 350 8.26 1.77 17.34
N GLY A 351 6.95 1.78 17.57
CA GLY A 351 6.07 2.84 17.12
C GLY A 351 6.34 4.16 17.82
N ALA A 352 6.51 4.13 19.14
CA ALA A 352 6.82 5.31 19.95
C ALA A 352 8.22 5.84 19.63
N GLU A 353 9.23 4.97 19.58
CA GLU A 353 10.61 5.34 19.26
C GLU A 353 10.72 5.94 17.85
N LEU A 354 10.11 5.28 16.85
CA LEU A 354 10.12 5.75 15.46
C LEU A 354 9.40 7.08 15.29
N THR A 355 8.22 7.22 15.90
CA THR A 355 7.47 8.48 15.88
C THR A 355 8.28 9.59 16.53
N PHE A 356 8.89 9.34 17.70
CA PHE A 356 9.70 10.33 18.40
C PHE A 356 10.92 10.76 17.58
N ALA A 357 11.62 9.79 16.98
CA ALA A 357 12.82 10.04 16.20
C ALA A 357 12.50 10.85 14.92
N LEU A 358 11.42 10.52 14.20
CA LEU A 358 10.96 11.29 13.04
C LEU A 358 10.43 12.67 13.43
N ALA A 359 9.65 12.77 14.51
CA ALA A 359 9.14 14.04 15.01
C ALA A 359 10.27 15.01 15.38
N ARG A 360 11.38 14.50 15.92
CA ARG A 360 12.57 15.30 16.21
C ARG A 360 13.15 15.93 14.94
N GLU A 361 13.26 15.16 13.85
CA GLU A 361 13.75 15.67 12.57
C GLU A 361 12.80 16.72 11.97
N VAL A 362 11.49 16.45 11.97
CA VAL A 362 10.46 17.39 11.49
C VAL A 362 10.52 18.72 12.25
N LYS A 363 10.64 18.68 13.58
CA LYS A 363 10.79 19.89 14.42
C LYS A 363 12.08 20.68 14.15
N ARG A 364 13.13 20.07 13.58
CA ARG A 364 14.33 20.81 13.16
C ARG A 364 14.03 21.69 11.95
N PHE A 365 13.22 21.23 11.00
CA PHE A 365 12.78 22.04 9.86
C PHE A 365 11.79 23.12 10.27
N GLU A 366 10.91 22.83 11.23
CA GLU A 366 10.00 23.82 11.82
C GLU A 366 10.79 25.00 12.40
N LYS A 367 11.81 24.72 13.23
CA LYS A 367 12.70 25.75 13.80
C LYS A 367 13.47 26.57 12.76
N LYS A 368 13.72 26.00 11.58
CA LYS A 368 14.38 26.68 10.45
C LYS A 368 13.40 27.46 9.57
N GLY A 369 12.10 27.40 9.85
CA GLY A 369 11.05 28.07 9.07
C GLY A 369 10.68 27.37 7.76
N ALA A 370 11.26 26.20 7.46
CA ALA A 370 10.97 25.44 6.22
C ALA A 370 9.70 24.59 6.32
N LEU A 371 9.21 24.36 7.54
CA LEU A 371 7.99 23.60 7.82
C LEU A 371 7.03 24.42 8.68
N ARG A 372 5.76 24.46 8.27
CA ARG A 372 4.64 24.91 9.11
C ARG A 372 3.95 23.71 9.75
N LEU A 373 4.02 23.59 11.08
CA LEU A 373 3.34 22.51 11.80
C LEU A 373 1.99 22.99 12.35
N LEU A 374 0.91 22.27 12.00
CA LEU A 374 -0.48 22.61 12.34
C LEU A 374 -1.12 21.47 13.15
N LEU A 375 -1.04 21.56 14.48
CA LEU A 375 -1.61 20.56 15.39
C LEU A 375 -2.94 21.00 15.97
N GLY A 376 -3.83 20.04 16.23
CA GLY A 376 -5.22 20.33 16.60
C GLY A 376 -6.04 20.89 15.43
N CYS A 377 -5.54 20.77 14.20
CA CYS A 377 -6.16 21.30 12.99
C CYS A 377 -6.76 20.15 12.17
N ARG A 378 -8.08 20.13 12.02
CA ARG A 378 -8.79 19.07 11.29
C ARG A 378 -9.07 19.50 9.86
N ALA A 379 -8.44 18.87 8.88
CA ALA A 379 -8.84 19.00 7.49
C ALA A 379 -10.29 18.53 7.30
N THR A 380 -11.09 19.34 6.60
CA THR A 380 -12.53 19.12 6.40
C THR A 380 -12.92 18.93 4.94
N ALA A 381 -12.19 19.53 4.00
CA ALA A 381 -12.40 19.32 2.57
C ALA A 381 -11.12 19.58 1.76
N LEU A 382 -10.94 18.82 0.67
CA LEU A 382 -9.99 19.17 -0.38
C LEU A 382 -10.57 20.30 -1.24
N GLN A 383 -9.78 21.32 -1.52
CA GLN A 383 -10.17 22.43 -2.37
C GLN A 383 -9.70 22.16 -3.78
N THR A 384 -10.61 22.28 -4.76
CA THR A 384 -10.30 22.08 -6.18
C THR A 384 -10.49 23.36 -6.97
N ASP A 385 -9.71 23.53 -8.03
CA ASP A 385 -9.96 24.57 -9.02
C ASP A 385 -11.08 24.16 -10.01
N ALA A 386 -11.34 25.03 -11.00
CA ALA A 386 -12.36 24.79 -12.02
C ALA A 386 -12.04 23.61 -12.96
N ALA A 387 -10.76 23.20 -13.07
CA ALA A 387 -10.33 22.05 -13.84
C ALA A 387 -10.39 20.74 -13.03
N GLY A 388 -10.71 20.82 -11.74
CA GLY A 388 -10.77 19.68 -10.82
C GLY A 388 -9.43 19.33 -10.18
N ALA A 389 -8.38 20.15 -10.36
CA ALA A 389 -7.10 19.94 -9.70
C ALA A 389 -7.19 20.35 -8.23
N VAL A 390 -6.60 19.58 -7.31
CA VAL A 390 -6.53 19.93 -5.89
C VAL A 390 -5.51 21.04 -5.70
N VAL A 391 -5.92 22.14 -5.07
CA VAL A 391 -5.11 23.37 -4.89
C VAL A 391 -4.97 23.77 -3.43
N GLY A 392 -5.47 22.94 -2.51
CA GLY A 392 -5.39 23.20 -1.08
C GLY A 392 -6.37 22.38 -0.25
N VAL A 393 -6.50 22.80 1.00
CA VAL A 393 -7.34 22.14 2.01
C VAL A 393 -8.07 23.18 2.85
N ALA A 394 -9.37 22.99 3.01
CA ALA A 394 -10.15 23.64 4.05
C ALA A 394 -10.01 22.87 5.37
N TYR A 395 -9.87 23.56 6.49
CA TYR A 395 -9.67 22.94 7.79
C TYR A 395 -10.29 23.75 8.92
N THR A 396 -10.59 23.06 10.02
CA THR A 396 -10.90 23.68 11.32
C THR A 396 -9.61 23.79 12.12
N ASP A 397 -9.26 24.98 12.60
CA ASP A 397 -8.06 25.19 13.41
C ASP A 397 -8.24 24.72 14.87
N ALA A 398 -7.16 24.80 15.65
CA ALA A 398 -7.15 24.37 17.06
C ALA A 398 -8.04 25.21 17.99
N ALA A 399 -8.51 26.38 17.55
CA ALA A 399 -9.47 27.23 18.25
C ALA A 399 -10.92 27.01 17.77
N GLY A 400 -11.14 26.13 16.79
CA GLY A 400 -12.46 25.87 16.20
C GLY A 400 -12.82 26.79 15.03
N GLY A 401 -11.91 27.66 14.60
CA GLY A 401 -12.10 28.55 13.45
C GLY A 401 -12.00 27.81 12.12
N SER A 402 -12.77 28.23 11.12
CA SER A 402 -12.62 27.73 9.75
C SER A 402 -11.52 28.49 9.03
N ALA A 403 -10.63 27.76 8.35
CA ALA A 403 -9.50 28.30 7.62
C ALA A 403 -9.24 27.50 6.33
N SER A 404 -8.38 28.05 5.48
CA SER A 404 -7.94 27.43 4.23
C SER A 404 -6.42 27.50 4.13
N LEU A 405 -5.84 26.47 3.52
CA LEU A 405 -4.42 26.37 3.25
C LEU A 405 -4.21 25.96 1.79
N LEU A 406 -3.71 26.90 0.99
CA LEU A 406 -3.38 26.66 -0.40
C LEU A 406 -1.99 26.02 -0.51
N ALA A 407 -1.88 25.03 -1.38
CA ALA A 407 -0.63 24.37 -1.72
C ALA A 407 -0.70 23.76 -3.12
N THR A 408 0.44 23.64 -3.79
CA THR A 408 0.51 23.00 -5.12
C THR A 408 0.12 21.53 -5.03
N ASP A 409 0.66 20.80 -4.05
CA ASP A 409 0.41 19.38 -3.85
C ASP A 409 -0.24 19.10 -2.48
N THR A 410 -1.09 18.08 -2.43
CA THR A 410 -1.69 17.58 -1.18
C THR A 410 -1.41 16.08 -1.00
N VAL A 411 -0.83 15.72 0.15
CA VAL A 411 -0.55 14.34 0.53
C VAL A 411 -1.49 13.92 1.66
N LEU A 412 -2.36 12.94 1.38
CA LEU A 412 -3.20 12.31 2.39
C LEU A 412 -2.42 11.18 3.10
N ALA A 413 -2.05 11.42 4.35
CA ALA A 413 -1.39 10.45 5.25
C ALA A 413 -2.24 10.22 6.53
N THR A 414 -3.57 10.18 6.36
CA THR A 414 -4.56 10.31 7.44
C THR A 414 -4.86 9.02 8.21
N GLY A 415 -4.21 7.91 7.89
CA GLY A 415 -4.52 6.60 8.48
C GLY A 415 -5.86 6.02 8.01
N GLY A 416 -6.38 5.05 8.77
CA GLY A 416 -7.58 4.27 8.42
C GLY A 416 -8.87 4.71 9.13
N PHE A 417 -9.88 3.84 9.08
CA PHE A 417 -11.25 4.07 9.57
C PHE A 417 -11.74 3.03 10.58
N ALA A 418 -10.86 2.19 11.13
CA ALA A 418 -11.27 1.07 12.00
C ALA A 418 -11.87 1.48 13.35
N ASN A 419 -11.80 2.76 13.73
CA ASN A 419 -12.51 3.31 14.88
C ASN A 419 -13.63 4.29 14.49
N ASP A 420 -14.03 4.30 13.22
CA ASP A 420 -15.14 5.13 12.77
C ASP A 420 -16.45 4.54 13.30
N ARG A 421 -17.14 5.32 14.15
CA ARG A 421 -18.44 5.00 14.73
C ARG A 421 -19.43 6.15 14.53
N SER A 422 -19.14 7.03 13.58
CA SER A 422 -20.00 8.16 13.22
C SER A 422 -21.14 7.74 12.29
N ASP A 423 -22.13 8.60 12.10
CA ASP A 423 -23.25 8.36 11.16
C ASP A 423 -22.80 8.19 9.69
N THR A 424 -21.58 8.61 9.37
CA THR A 424 -20.95 8.43 8.05
C THR A 424 -19.88 7.32 8.08
N SER A 425 -20.05 6.35 8.98
CA SER A 425 -18.99 5.38 9.28
C SER A 425 -18.62 4.53 8.07
N LEU A 426 -17.36 4.61 7.66
CA LEU A 426 -16.84 3.72 6.62
C LEU A 426 -16.75 2.28 7.13
N LEU A 427 -16.56 2.07 8.44
CA LEU A 427 -16.55 0.73 9.01
C LEU A 427 -17.95 0.12 8.97
N GLU A 428 -18.97 0.86 9.41
CA GLU A 428 -20.35 0.39 9.37
C GLU A 428 -20.82 0.13 7.94
N LYS A 429 -20.47 1.01 7.00
CA LYS A 429 -20.81 0.87 5.59
C LYS A 429 -20.24 -0.40 4.96
N HIS A 430 -18.99 -0.75 5.28
CA HIS A 430 -18.27 -1.81 4.57
C HIS A 430 -18.15 -3.13 5.36
N ARG A 431 -18.14 -3.08 6.69
CA ARG A 431 -17.98 -4.21 7.61
C ARG A 431 -18.78 -4.02 8.90
N PRO A 432 -20.12 -3.91 8.82
CA PRO A 432 -20.98 -3.72 10.00
C PRO A 432 -20.87 -4.89 10.99
N ASP A 433 -20.54 -6.08 10.51
CA ASP A 433 -20.30 -7.28 11.31
C ASP A 433 -19.16 -7.11 12.33
N LEU A 434 -18.22 -6.19 12.07
CA LEU A 434 -17.08 -5.91 12.93
C LEU A 434 -17.35 -4.86 14.00
N LEU A 435 -18.50 -4.16 13.97
CA LEU A 435 -18.84 -3.14 14.98
C LEU A 435 -18.95 -3.72 16.39
N ARG A 436 -19.24 -5.02 16.51
CA ARG A 436 -19.31 -5.74 17.79
C ARG A 436 -17.95 -5.88 18.48
N PHE A 437 -16.85 -5.74 17.73
CA PHE A 437 -15.51 -5.87 18.29
C PHE A 437 -15.00 -4.53 18.82
N PRO A 438 -14.25 -4.54 19.94
CA PRO A 438 -13.51 -3.35 20.36
C PRO A 438 -12.39 -3.05 19.36
N THR A 439 -11.85 -1.84 19.42
CA THR A 439 -10.76 -1.41 18.54
C THR A 439 -9.42 -1.36 19.26
N THR A 440 -8.31 -1.48 18.54
CA THR A 440 -6.96 -1.13 19.06
C THR A 440 -6.52 0.28 18.63
N ASN A 441 -7.34 0.96 17.84
CA ASN A 441 -7.02 2.25 17.25
C ASN A 441 -7.32 3.40 18.22
N GLY A 442 -6.71 4.56 18.00
CA GLY A 442 -7.13 5.79 18.69
C GLY A 442 -8.45 6.36 18.14
N PRO A 443 -9.08 7.32 18.86
CA PRO A 443 -10.29 8.01 18.43
C PRO A 443 -10.13 8.75 17.09
N TRP A 444 -8.89 9.00 16.66
CA TRP A 444 -8.59 9.68 15.41
C TRP A 444 -8.77 8.83 14.14
N ALA A 445 -8.84 7.50 14.22
CA ALA A 445 -8.88 6.61 13.06
C ALA A 445 -10.29 6.50 12.45
N THR A 446 -10.80 7.60 11.91
CA THR A 446 -12.19 7.81 11.46
C THR A 446 -12.36 7.94 9.95
N GLY A 447 -11.30 7.69 9.16
CA GLY A 447 -11.39 7.74 7.70
C GLY A 447 -11.57 9.13 7.08
N ASP A 448 -11.33 10.21 7.84
CA ASP A 448 -11.59 11.60 7.38
C ASP A 448 -10.95 11.89 6.00
N GLY A 449 -9.69 11.50 5.78
CA GLY A 449 -9.01 11.70 4.49
C GLY A 449 -9.64 10.93 3.33
N MET A 450 -10.09 9.70 3.57
CA MET A 450 -10.80 8.92 2.55
C MET A 450 -12.13 9.58 2.20
N LYS A 451 -12.89 10.04 3.19
CA LYS A 451 -14.15 10.75 2.98
C LYS A 451 -13.95 12.03 2.16
N MET A 452 -12.93 12.82 2.48
CA MET A 452 -12.59 14.03 1.72
C MET A 452 -12.20 13.72 0.27
N ALA A 453 -11.41 12.66 0.04
CA ALA A 453 -11.03 12.26 -1.31
C ALA A 453 -12.22 11.75 -2.12
N MET A 454 -13.07 10.90 -1.52
CA MET A 454 -14.29 10.39 -2.16
C MET A 454 -15.26 11.51 -2.52
N ALA A 455 -15.34 12.57 -1.71
CA ALA A 455 -16.21 13.72 -1.97
C ALA A 455 -15.84 14.48 -3.26
N ILE A 456 -14.59 14.39 -3.71
CA ILE A 456 -14.12 14.97 -4.99
C ILE A 456 -13.97 13.92 -6.11
N GLY A 457 -14.54 12.72 -5.93
CA GLY A 457 -14.60 11.68 -6.96
C GLY A 457 -13.47 10.65 -6.92
N ALA A 458 -12.63 10.62 -5.88
CA ALA A 458 -11.61 9.57 -5.77
C ALA A 458 -12.25 8.18 -5.55
N GLY A 459 -11.78 7.19 -6.32
CA GLY A 459 -12.13 5.79 -6.10
C GLY A 459 -11.48 5.22 -4.84
N THR A 460 -12.05 4.12 -4.33
CA THR A 460 -11.48 3.35 -3.22
C THR A 460 -11.21 1.91 -3.64
N VAL A 461 -10.30 1.26 -2.92
CA VAL A 461 -9.97 -0.15 -3.12
C VAL A 461 -10.06 -0.86 -1.78
N ASP A 462 -10.61 -2.08 -1.79
CA ASP A 462 -10.57 -3.02 -0.65
C ASP A 462 -11.13 -2.48 0.68
N MET A 463 -12.16 -1.62 0.62
CA MET A 463 -12.77 -1.03 1.82
C MET A 463 -13.44 -2.07 2.74
N ASP A 464 -13.76 -3.26 2.22
CA ASP A 464 -14.27 -4.42 2.97
C ASP A 464 -13.17 -5.20 3.71
N ARG A 465 -11.89 -4.97 3.38
CA ARG A 465 -10.72 -5.65 3.96
C ARG A 465 -10.28 -5.00 5.26
N VAL A 466 -11.13 -5.11 6.28
CA VAL A 466 -10.82 -4.69 7.65
C VAL A 466 -10.33 -5.88 8.47
N GLN A 467 -9.16 -5.73 9.10
CA GLN A 467 -8.52 -6.77 9.91
C GLN A 467 -8.83 -6.60 11.41
N VAL A 468 -9.20 -7.69 12.07
CA VAL A 468 -9.27 -7.80 13.53
C VAL A 468 -7.94 -8.37 14.04
N HIS A 469 -7.38 -7.76 15.08
CA HIS A 469 -6.24 -8.33 15.78
C HIS A 469 -6.76 -9.32 16.83
N PRO A 470 -6.26 -10.57 16.89
CA PRO A 470 -6.81 -11.59 17.80
C PRO A 470 -6.65 -11.19 19.27
N THR A 471 -5.46 -10.70 19.64
CA THR A 471 -5.14 -10.45 21.05
C THR A 471 -5.17 -8.96 21.40
N GLY A 472 -6.20 -8.53 22.13
CA GLY A 472 -6.29 -7.23 22.81
C GLY A 472 -6.42 -7.43 24.32
N PHE A 473 -5.66 -6.68 25.12
CA PHE A 473 -5.75 -6.80 26.57
C PHE A 473 -7.10 -6.31 27.08
N LEU A 474 -7.70 -7.11 27.94
CA LEU A 474 -8.78 -6.67 28.82
C LEU A 474 -8.14 -5.87 29.95
N ASP A 475 -8.52 -4.60 30.09
CA ASP A 475 -8.09 -3.78 31.22
C ASP A 475 -8.92 -4.20 32.44
N PRO A 476 -8.30 -4.74 33.51
CA PRO A 476 -9.02 -5.13 34.71
C PRO A 476 -9.82 -3.96 35.36
N ALA A 477 -9.46 -2.71 35.08
CA ALA A 477 -10.20 -1.53 35.53
C ALA A 477 -11.37 -1.13 34.60
N ASP A 478 -11.43 -1.66 33.38
CA ASP A 478 -12.52 -1.43 32.42
C ASP A 478 -12.57 -2.53 31.34
N LEU A 479 -13.16 -3.67 31.70
CA LEU A 479 -13.33 -4.82 30.80
C LEU A 479 -14.18 -4.47 29.56
N ALA A 480 -15.07 -3.49 29.66
CA ALA A 480 -15.95 -3.05 28.58
C ALA A 480 -15.36 -1.94 27.70
N ALA A 481 -14.13 -1.48 27.98
CA ALA A 481 -13.51 -0.39 27.24
C ALA A 481 -13.59 -0.63 25.71
N PRO A 482 -14.14 0.32 24.93
CA PRO A 482 -14.32 0.15 23.49
C PRO A 482 -12.99 0.13 22.73
N ALA A 483 -11.93 0.67 23.34
CA ALA A 483 -10.57 0.57 22.84
C ALA A 483 -9.73 -0.31 23.78
N LYS A 484 -9.04 -1.32 23.21
CA LYS A 484 -8.12 -2.20 23.94
C LYS A 484 -6.68 -1.83 23.67
N VAL A 485 -5.83 -2.05 24.67
CA VAL A 485 -4.37 -2.06 24.45
C VAL A 485 -4.04 -3.31 23.65
N LEU A 486 -3.46 -3.13 22.47
CA LEU A 486 -3.05 -4.24 21.62
C LEU A 486 -2.01 -5.09 22.36
N CYS A 487 -2.27 -6.40 22.51
CA CYS A 487 -1.27 -7.35 22.94
C CYS A 487 -0.44 -7.72 21.70
N GLY A 488 0.79 -7.19 21.64
CA GLY A 488 1.67 -7.33 20.48
C GLY A 488 1.82 -8.79 20.05
N GLU A 489 1.75 -9.04 18.75
CA GLU A 489 1.93 -10.38 18.17
C GLU A 489 3.27 -11.02 18.58
N MET A 490 4.28 -10.20 18.85
CA MET A 490 5.55 -10.62 19.45
C MET A 490 5.36 -11.49 20.72
N MET A 491 4.32 -11.24 21.53
CA MET A 491 4.05 -12.06 22.73
C MET A 491 3.71 -13.51 22.38
N ARG A 492 3.06 -13.75 21.23
CA ARG A 492 2.90 -15.09 20.65
C ARG A 492 4.20 -15.55 19.98
N GLY A 493 4.89 -14.65 19.28
CA GLY A 493 6.18 -14.90 18.62
C GLY A 493 7.30 -15.42 19.53
N VAL A 494 7.34 -15.02 20.81
CA VAL A 494 8.30 -15.55 21.81
C VAL A 494 7.85 -16.87 22.43
N GLY A 495 6.76 -17.46 21.94
CA GLY A 495 6.22 -18.73 22.40
C GLY A 495 5.04 -18.65 23.37
N GLY A 496 4.39 -17.49 23.48
CA GLY A 496 3.17 -17.37 24.29
C GLY A 496 2.04 -18.25 23.76
N VAL A 497 1.38 -18.99 24.65
CA VAL A 497 0.35 -19.99 24.32
C VAL A 497 -1.04 -19.41 24.55
N LEU A 498 -1.96 -19.60 23.61
CA LEU A 498 -3.36 -19.19 23.77
C LEU A 498 -4.18 -20.33 24.39
N LEU A 499 -4.83 -20.02 25.51
CA LEU A 499 -5.66 -20.96 26.27
C LEU A 499 -7.12 -20.50 26.29
N SER A 500 -8.03 -21.45 26.08
CA SER A 500 -9.46 -21.29 26.35
C SER A 500 -9.71 -21.13 27.86
N PRO A 501 -10.92 -20.71 28.28
CA PRO A 501 -11.28 -20.64 29.70
C PRO A 501 -11.06 -21.96 30.46
N GLU A 502 -11.14 -23.10 29.78
CA GLU A 502 -10.92 -24.45 30.34
C GLU A 502 -9.44 -24.85 30.41
N GLY A 503 -8.50 -23.98 29.99
CA GLY A 503 -7.07 -24.28 29.98
C GLY A 503 -6.59 -25.09 28.79
N ARG A 504 -7.38 -25.19 27.70
CA ARG A 504 -7.00 -25.91 26.48
C ARG A 504 -6.39 -24.99 25.45
N ARG A 505 -5.36 -25.46 24.76
CA ARG A 505 -4.91 -24.86 23.51
C ARG A 505 -5.91 -25.18 22.39
N PHE A 506 -6.15 -24.21 21.51
CA PHE A 506 -7.17 -24.35 20.45
C PHE A 506 -6.71 -23.88 19.07
N VAL A 507 -5.51 -23.31 18.95
CA VAL A 507 -4.96 -22.83 17.68
C VAL A 507 -3.44 -22.82 17.72
N ASP A 508 -2.82 -22.92 16.54
CA ASP A 508 -1.43 -22.48 16.36
C ASP A 508 -1.38 -20.94 16.38
N GLU A 509 -0.63 -20.42 17.35
CA GLU A 509 -0.53 -19.02 17.68
C GLU A 509 0.18 -18.18 16.61
N LEU A 510 0.93 -18.79 15.67
CA LEU A 510 1.62 -18.09 14.59
C LEU A 510 0.87 -18.13 13.25
N ARG A 511 -0.31 -18.75 13.21
CA ARG A 511 -1.19 -18.68 12.03
C ARG A 511 -1.57 -17.24 11.69
N PRO A 512 -1.95 -16.97 10.42
CA PRO A 512 -2.53 -15.69 10.03
C PRO A 512 -3.69 -15.28 10.96
N ARG A 513 -3.81 -13.97 11.19
CA ARG A 513 -4.75 -13.40 12.18
C ARG A 513 -6.20 -13.80 11.95
N ASP A 514 -6.63 -13.94 10.71
CA ASP A 514 -7.99 -14.41 10.39
C ASP A 514 -8.21 -15.84 10.93
N LYS A 515 -7.21 -16.71 10.87
CA LYS A 515 -7.28 -18.07 11.42
C LYS A 515 -7.25 -18.14 12.94
N VAL A 516 -6.50 -17.25 13.58
CA VAL A 516 -6.52 -17.14 15.05
C VAL A 516 -7.90 -16.65 15.52
N VAL A 517 -8.43 -15.60 14.90
CA VAL A 517 -9.77 -15.07 15.22
C VAL A 517 -10.88 -16.09 14.92
N GLU A 518 -10.81 -16.81 13.81
CA GLU A 518 -11.76 -17.90 13.49
C GLU A 518 -11.75 -18.98 14.59
N ALA A 519 -10.56 -19.38 15.06
CA ALA A 519 -10.42 -20.38 16.11
C ALA A 519 -10.93 -19.87 17.47
N GLU A 520 -10.64 -18.61 17.83
CA GLU A 520 -11.20 -17.94 19.01
C GLU A 520 -12.73 -17.98 18.98
N LEU A 521 -13.35 -17.52 17.88
CA LEU A 521 -14.81 -17.50 17.74
C LEU A 521 -15.43 -18.91 17.78
N ALA A 522 -14.73 -19.92 17.24
CA ALA A 522 -15.21 -21.31 17.25
C ALA A 522 -15.29 -21.91 18.66
N THR A 523 -14.56 -21.38 19.63
CA THR A 523 -14.68 -21.79 21.04
C THR A 523 -16.00 -21.34 21.68
N GLY A 524 -16.63 -20.30 21.14
CA GLY A 524 -17.78 -19.63 21.77
C GLY A 524 -17.42 -18.74 22.96
N ALA A 525 -16.16 -18.69 23.38
CA ALA A 525 -15.68 -17.83 24.45
C ALA A 525 -15.43 -16.38 23.95
N SER A 526 -15.58 -15.42 24.85
CA SER A 526 -15.26 -14.01 24.60
C SER A 526 -13.88 -13.59 25.11
N GLU A 527 -13.24 -14.44 25.91
CA GLU A 527 -11.99 -14.14 26.62
C GLU A 527 -11.04 -15.33 26.56
N PHE A 528 -9.75 -15.04 26.42
CA PHE A 528 -8.69 -16.04 26.29
C PHE A 528 -7.49 -15.63 27.13
N THR A 529 -6.71 -16.62 27.57
CA THR A 529 -5.49 -16.39 28.33
C THR A 529 -4.27 -16.57 27.44
N LEU A 530 -3.40 -15.56 27.38
CA LEU A 530 -2.06 -15.71 26.79
C LEU A 530 -1.06 -16.04 27.89
N LEU A 531 -0.59 -17.29 27.91
CA LEU A 531 0.36 -17.80 28.91
C LEU A 531 1.80 -17.61 28.44
N LEU A 532 2.64 -17.07 29.33
CA LEU A 532 4.09 -16.96 29.15
C LEU A 532 4.80 -17.61 30.34
N ASN A 533 5.83 -18.42 30.08
CA ASN A 533 6.73 -18.88 31.12
C ASN A 533 7.84 -17.85 31.40
N GLY A 534 8.72 -18.14 32.36
CA GLY A 534 9.82 -17.23 32.73
C GLY A 534 10.82 -16.93 31.61
N ALA A 535 11.12 -17.91 30.74
CA ALA A 535 12.03 -17.73 29.61
C ALA A 535 11.42 -16.84 28.52
N MET A 536 10.17 -17.12 28.15
CA MET A 536 9.40 -16.32 27.18
C MET A 536 9.21 -14.89 27.68
N ALA A 537 8.93 -14.72 28.99
CA ALA A 537 8.83 -13.43 29.64
C ALA A 537 10.15 -12.65 29.60
N ALA A 538 11.29 -13.32 29.82
CA ALA A 538 12.61 -12.71 29.71
C ALA A 538 12.91 -12.27 28.27
N GLU A 539 12.54 -13.07 27.27
CA GLU A 539 12.69 -12.74 25.85
C GLU A 539 11.79 -11.58 25.41
N ALA A 540 10.55 -11.53 25.91
CA ALA A 540 9.63 -10.41 25.68
C ALA A 540 10.17 -9.08 26.22
N GLY A 541 11.03 -9.14 27.25
CA GLY A 541 11.80 -8.01 27.78
C GLY A 541 10.93 -6.79 28.10
N ARG A 542 11.28 -5.63 27.51
CA ARG A 542 10.61 -4.35 27.76
C ARG A 542 9.12 -4.32 27.39
N HIS A 543 8.64 -5.21 26.51
CA HIS A 543 7.21 -5.30 26.23
C HIS A 543 6.45 -5.83 27.45
N LEU A 544 7.02 -6.86 28.12
CA LEU A 544 6.44 -7.39 29.35
C LEU A 544 6.40 -6.32 30.43
N GLU A 545 7.49 -5.57 30.64
CA GLU A 545 7.54 -4.47 31.60
C GLU A 545 6.50 -3.38 31.29
N HIS A 546 6.32 -3.03 30.01
CA HIS A 546 5.32 -2.05 29.59
C HIS A 546 3.89 -2.48 29.94
N TYR A 547 3.55 -3.74 29.66
CA TYR A 547 2.21 -4.27 29.96
C TYR A 547 2.01 -4.49 31.46
N ALA A 548 3.04 -4.95 32.18
CA ALA A 548 3.01 -5.10 33.63
C ALA A 548 2.83 -3.75 34.35
N HIS A 549 3.54 -2.70 33.92
CA HIS A 549 3.37 -1.35 34.47
C HIS A 549 1.95 -0.79 34.28
N LYS A 550 1.25 -1.24 33.22
CA LYS A 550 -0.15 -0.91 32.97
C LYS A 550 -1.14 -1.78 33.74
N GLY A 551 -0.67 -2.74 34.55
CA GLY A 551 -1.53 -3.67 35.28
C GLY A 551 -2.22 -4.70 34.39
N LEU A 552 -1.73 -4.93 33.16
CA LEU A 552 -2.35 -5.82 32.17
C LEU A 552 -1.84 -7.26 32.23
N LEU A 553 -0.89 -7.55 33.14
CA LEU A 553 -0.29 -8.87 33.32
C LEU A 553 -0.43 -9.31 34.77
N VAL A 554 -0.65 -10.61 34.94
CA VAL A 554 -0.71 -11.27 36.25
C VAL A 554 0.42 -12.29 36.34
N LYS A 555 1.21 -12.24 37.41
CA LYS A 555 2.26 -13.22 37.68
C LYS A 555 1.75 -14.26 38.68
N LEU A 556 1.79 -15.53 38.28
CA LEU A 556 1.30 -16.66 39.07
C LEU A 556 2.42 -17.69 39.27
N GLN A 557 2.31 -18.51 40.32
CA GLN A 557 3.29 -19.56 40.66
C GLN A 557 2.67 -20.93 40.43
N GLY A 558 3.12 -21.61 39.37
CA GLY A 558 2.68 -22.96 39.03
C GLY A 558 1.27 -23.04 38.44
N THR A 559 0.94 -24.22 37.93
CA THR A 559 -0.37 -24.52 37.31
C THR A 559 -1.55 -24.49 38.29
N PRO A 560 -1.43 -24.80 39.60
CA PRO A 560 -2.56 -24.65 40.53
C PRO A 560 -3.03 -23.19 40.68
N ALA A 561 -2.09 -22.25 40.81
CA ALA A 561 -2.42 -20.83 40.94
C ALA A 561 -3.02 -20.28 39.64
N LEU A 562 -2.51 -20.73 38.49
CA LEU A 562 -3.06 -20.40 37.17
C LEU A 562 -4.49 -20.90 37.01
N ALA A 563 -4.76 -22.17 37.30
CA ALA A 563 -6.10 -22.75 37.17
C ALA A 563 -7.13 -22.01 38.04
N ARG A 564 -6.79 -21.71 39.30
CA ARG A 564 -7.65 -20.91 40.17
C ARG A 564 -7.91 -19.51 39.63
N TRP A 565 -6.91 -18.86 39.05
CA TRP A 565 -7.07 -17.54 38.45
C TRP A 565 -7.94 -17.55 37.21
N MET A 566 -7.80 -18.57 36.37
CA MET A 566 -8.65 -18.75 35.18
C MET A 566 -10.12 -18.96 35.57
N VAL A 567 -10.39 -19.78 36.58
CA VAL A 567 -11.76 -19.97 37.13
C VAL A 567 -12.31 -18.65 37.69
N ALA A 568 -11.54 -17.95 38.53
CA ALA A 568 -11.98 -16.67 39.09
C ALA A 568 -12.28 -15.62 38.01
N SER A 569 -11.52 -15.62 36.91
CA SER A 569 -11.65 -14.64 35.83
C SER A 569 -12.88 -14.91 34.96
N ALA A 570 -13.24 -16.18 34.76
CA ALA A 570 -14.42 -16.59 33.99
C ALA A 570 -15.76 -16.09 34.60
N ASP A 571 -15.79 -15.84 35.91
CA ASP A 571 -16.98 -15.34 36.62
C ASP A 571 -17.30 -13.85 36.33
N GLY A 572 -16.54 -13.17 35.46
CA GLY A 572 -16.89 -11.85 34.93
C GLY A 572 -16.93 -10.73 35.97
N ALA A 573 -16.10 -10.78 37.02
CA ALA A 573 -16.21 -9.88 38.15
C ALA A 573 -15.80 -8.42 37.86
N ASP A 574 -16.29 -7.55 38.74
CA ASP A 574 -16.06 -6.11 38.78
C ASP A 574 -14.59 -5.69 38.73
N LYS A 575 -14.38 -4.40 38.42
CA LYS A 575 -13.09 -3.70 38.35
C LYS A 575 -12.14 -4.11 39.47
N GLN A 576 -11.00 -4.71 39.10
CA GLN A 576 -10.00 -5.21 40.05
C GLN A 576 -8.59 -4.93 39.54
N THR A 577 -7.62 -4.77 40.43
CA THR A 577 -6.20 -4.77 40.06
C THR A 577 -5.70 -6.20 39.82
N ALA A 578 -4.55 -6.35 39.17
CA ALA A 578 -3.89 -7.65 39.03
C ALA A 578 -3.69 -8.36 40.38
N GLU A 579 -3.32 -7.61 41.43
CA GLU A 579 -3.16 -8.15 42.80
C GLU A 579 -4.48 -8.62 43.41
N GLN A 580 -5.56 -7.86 43.21
CA GLN A 580 -6.90 -8.25 43.67
C GLN A 580 -7.40 -9.50 42.94
N ALA A 581 -7.12 -9.63 41.64
CA ALA A 581 -7.44 -10.83 40.87
C ALA A 581 -6.70 -12.07 41.42
N VAL A 582 -5.43 -11.95 41.80
CA VAL A 582 -4.67 -13.04 42.44
C VAL A 582 -5.24 -13.39 43.80
N ALA A 583 -5.56 -12.39 44.63
CA ALA A 583 -6.13 -12.63 45.95
C ALA A 583 -7.49 -13.34 45.86
N ARG A 584 -8.33 -12.95 44.89
CA ARG A 584 -9.61 -13.61 44.61
C ARG A 584 -9.42 -15.05 44.10
N ALA A 585 -8.45 -15.27 43.22
CA ALA A 585 -8.09 -16.60 42.76
C ALA A 585 -7.69 -17.53 43.93
N ALA A 586 -6.97 -17.01 44.93
CA ALA A 586 -6.61 -17.81 46.10
C ALA A 586 -7.83 -18.32 46.90
N ALA A 587 -8.96 -17.60 46.84
CA ALA A 587 -10.22 -17.97 47.49
C ALA A 587 -11.06 -18.97 46.68
N VAL A 588 -10.70 -19.25 45.42
CA VAL A 588 -11.38 -20.28 44.60
C VAL A 588 -11.15 -21.65 45.22
N ASP A 589 -12.24 -22.40 45.35
CA ASP A 589 -12.22 -23.77 45.85
C ASP A 589 -11.32 -24.68 44.99
N ALA A 590 -10.53 -25.52 45.65
CA ALA A 590 -9.55 -26.35 44.97
C ALA A 590 -10.22 -27.37 44.04
N ALA A 591 -11.39 -27.90 44.41
CA ALA A 591 -12.12 -28.85 43.57
C ALA A 591 -12.71 -28.16 42.33
N ALA A 592 -13.12 -26.89 42.45
CA ALA A 592 -13.57 -26.08 41.31
C ALA A 592 -12.45 -25.82 40.28
N ALA A 593 -11.20 -25.63 40.72
CA ALA A 593 -10.05 -25.42 39.84
C ALA A 593 -9.41 -26.72 39.30
N ALA A 594 -9.65 -27.86 39.95
CA ALA A 594 -8.98 -29.13 39.63
C ALA A 594 -9.18 -29.58 38.17
N ALA A 595 -10.37 -29.38 37.60
CA ALA A 595 -10.65 -29.75 36.22
C ALA A 595 -9.86 -28.91 35.19
N VAL A 596 -9.75 -27.60 35.45
CA VAL A 596 -8.95 -26.67 34.63
C VAL A 596 -7.47 -26.99 34.80
N GLU A 597 -7.01 -27.27 36.03
CA GLU A 597 -5.61 -27.62 36.29
C GLU A 597 -5.20 -28.91 35.58
N ALA A 598 -6.04 -29.95 35.62
CA ALA A 598 -5.77 -31.21 34.93
C ALA A 598 -5.66 -31.01 33.40
N THR A 599 -6.57 -30.20 32.85
CA THR A 599 -6.59 -29.87 31.41
C THR A 599 -5.37 -29.03 31.00
N LEU A 600 -4.99 -28.08 31.83
CA LEU A 600 -3.80 -27.25 31.65
C LEU A 600 -2.52 -28.09 31.69
N ASN A 601 -2.38 -28.99 32.67
CA ASN A 601 -1.22 -29.87 32.77
C ASN A 601 -1.09 -30.76 31.53
N ALA A 602 -2.19 -31.36 31.06
CA ALA A 602 -2.19 -32.15 29.83
C ALA A 602 -1.75 -31.30 28.61
N THR A 603 -2.26 -30.08 28.49
CA THR A 603 -1.88 -29.14 27.41
C THR A 603 -0.39 -28.82 27.44
N LEU A 604 0.18 -28.58 28.62
CA LEU A 604 1.60 -28.26 28.78
C LEU A 604 2.50 -29.46 28.55
N GLU A 605 2.06 -30.68 28.91
CA GLU A 605 2.78 -31.93 28.62
C GLU A 605 2.86 -32.20 27.12
N GLU A 606 1.75 -32.04 26.38
CA GLU A 606 1.74 -32.14 24.92
C GLU A 606 2.73 -31.16 24.28
N TYR A 607 2.76 -29.92 24.77
CA TYR A 607 3.67 -28.89 24.28
C TYR A 607 5.14 -29.24 24.54
N ALA A 608 5.45 -29.70 25.76
CA ALA A 608 6.80 -30.13 26.12
C ALA A 608 7.27 -31.32 25.26
N ALA A 609 6.36 -32.27 24.97
CA ALA A 609 6.66 -33.41 24.11
C ALA A 609 6.92 -32.99 22.66
N ALA A 610 6.11 -32.09 22.10
CA ALA A 610 6.29 -31.55 20.75
C ALA A 610 7.62 -30.77 20.62
N ALA A 611 7.95 -29.93 21.61
CA ALA A 611 9.22 -29.20 21.67
C ALA A 611 10.42 -30.14 21.72
N ALA A 612 10.34 -31.20 22.53
CA ALA A 612 11.42 -32.19 22.67
C ALA A 612 11.65 -33.02 21.41
N ALA A 613 10.60 -33.23 20.59
CA ALA A 613 10.69 -33.97 19.34
C ALA A 613 11.38 -33.20 18.20
N GLY A 614 11.78 -31.94 18.42
CA GLY A 614 12.26 -31.05 17.36
C GLY A 614 11.18 -30.73 16.32
N GLY A 615 9.92 -31.07 16.63
CA GLY A 615 8.78 -30.60 15.87
C GLY A 615 8.66 -29.10 16.07
N ASP A 616 8.26 -28.40 15.00
CA ASP A 616 7.78 -27.05 15.18
C ASP A 616 6.55 -27.12 16.10
N VAL A 617 6.71 -26.65 17.34
CA VAL A 617 5.59 -26.57 18.29
C VAL A 617 4.52 -25.58 17.80
N PHE A 618 4.90 -24.75 16.84
CA PHE A 618 4.12 -23.74 16.14
C PHE A 618 3.71 -24.17 14.72
N GLY A 619 4.03 -25.39 14.26
CA GLY A 619 3.60 -25.92 12.97
C GLY A 619 4.47 -25.56 11.76
#